data_AF-A0A7K3HL66-F1
#
_entry.id   AF-A0A7K3HL66-F1
#
_cell.length_a   1.000
_cell.length_b   1.000
_cell.length_c   1.000
_cell.angle_alpha   90.00
_cell.angle_beta   90.00
_cell.angle_gamma   90.00
#
_symmetry.space_group_name_H-M   'P 1'
#
loop_
_entity.id
_entity.type
_entity.pdbx_description
1 polymer ?
#
loop_
_entity_poly.entity_id
_entity_poly.type
_entity_poly.pdbx_seq_one_letter_code
_entity_poly.pdbx_strand_id
1 'polypeptide(L)'
;MYRFLLTRQWVILTLVALLLIPVMVELGFWQLHRHENRVAHNRLIERNLEARPAPVTELTSPGHVVPKDDYWRSVTATGSFDTRNEVVIRQRTAPDGDRIGYFVLTPLLLGDGRAVLVNRGWIETGTDLTAFPEIPAPPAGEVTVTGRLMGDETTEASGIKDKRGLPDRQFMLINSVQQAERLDREVLGGYIELVEPAAASPRPLDEPDHDGIGVNMAYAVQWWIFAAGVPVGWVILLRRELADRRRAETAGDEEHDAPVPVPS
;
A
#
# COMPACT_ATOMS: atom_id res chain seq x y z
N MET A 1 -38.56 37.65 -17.44
CA MET A 1 -38.15 36.53 -18.32
C MET A 1 -36.66 36.29 -18.14
N TYR A 2 -36.19 35.08 -17.79
CA TYR A 2 -34.79 34.78 -17.40
C TYR A 2 -33.77 34.80 -18.57
N ARG A 3 -33.90 35.72 -19.54
CA ARG A 3 -33.01 35.84 -20.71
C ARG A 3 -31.53 36.02 -20.34
N PHE A 4 -31.23 36.48 -19.13
CA PHE A 4 -29.86 36.64 -18.67
C PHE A 4 -29.13 35.32 -18.41
N LEU A 5 -29.85 34.22 -18.19
CA LEU A 5 -29.24 32.89 -18.07
C LEU A 5 -28.58 32.44 -19.38
N LEU A 6 -28.95 33.06 -20.51
CA LEU A 6 -28.34 32.84 -21.82
C LEU A 6 -27.14 33.77 -22.09
N THR A 7 -26.76 34.63 -21.15
CA THR A 7 -25.51 35.39 -21.28
C THR A 7 -24.31 34.45 -21.20
N ARG A 8 -23.22 34.79 -21.92
CA ARG A 8 -22.00 33.98 -21.97
C ARG A 8 -21.52 33.56 -20.57
N GLN A 9 -21.56 34.47 -19.61
CA GLN A 9 -21.16 34.22 -18.22
C GLN A 9 -22.01 33.13 -17.54
N TRP A 10 -23.34 33.21 -17.63
CA TRP A 10 -24.23 32.24 -16.99
C TRP A 10 -24.22 30.87 -17.66
N VAL A 11 -24.07 30.84 -18.99
CA VAL A 11 -23.87 29.60 -19.73
C VAL A 11 -22.58 28.92 -19.31
N ILE A 12 -21.45 29.66 -19.26
CA ILE A 12 -20.16 29.11 -18.80
C ILE A 12 -20.26 28.60 -17.37
N LEU A 13 -20.84 29.38 -16.45
CA LEU A 13 -20.95 29.01 -15.03
C LEU A 13 -21.79 27.74 -14.84
N THR A 14 -22.88 27.61 -15.61
CA THR A 14 -23.73 26.42 -15.58
C THR A 14 -23.03 25.21 -16.18
N LEU A 15 -22.32 25.36 -17.30
CA LEU A 15 -21.53 24.28 -17.90
C LEU A 15 -20.41 23.81 -16.97
N VAL A 16 -19.70 24.75 -16.32
CA VAL A 16 -18.68 24.42 -15.32
C VAL A 16 -19.30 23.69 -14.14
N ALA A 17 -20.43 24.13 -13.61
CA ALA A 17 -21.13 23.43 -12.53
C ALA A 17 -21.54 22.01 -12.94
N LEU A 18 -22.11 21.84 -14.13
CA LEU A 18 -22.51 20.54 -14.68
C LEU A 18 -21.33 19.60 -14.91
N LEU A 19 -20.14 20.12 -15.22
CA LEU A 19 -18.92 19.33 -15.34
C LEU A 19 -18.29 19.02 -13.97
N LEU A 20 -18.33 19.97 -13.04
CA LEU A 20 -17.64 19.86 -11.75
C LEU A 20 -18.31 18.82 -10.82
N ILE A 21 -19.64 18.76 -10.84
CA ILE A 21 -20.41 17.80 -10.02
C ILE A 21 -20.00 16.34 -10.29
N PRO A 22 -20.05 15.81 -11.54
CA PRO A 22 -19.67 14.42 -11.80
C PRO A 22 -18.20 14.17 -11.46
N VAL A 23 -17.30 15.12 -11.72
CA VAL A 23 -15.88 14.98 -11.33
C VAL A 23 -15.73 14.84 -9.82
N MET A 24 -16.40 15.67 -9.03
CA MET A 24 -16.35 15.57 -7.56
C MET A 24 -16.96 14.26 -7.06
N VAL A 25 -18.05 13.78 -7.68
CA VAL A 25 -18.66 12.49 -7.34
C VAL A 25 -17.71 11.33 -7.62
N GLU A 26 -17.08 11.31 -8.79
CA GLU A 26 -16.07 10.32 -9.17
C GLU A 26 -14.86 10.33 -8.23
N LEU A 27 -14.38 11.53 -7.83
CA LEU A 27 -13.32 11.65 -6.82
C LEU A 27 -13.74 11.09 -5.45
N GLY A 28 -15.01 11.28 -5.06
CA GLY A 28 -15.57 10.68 -3.85
C GLY A 28 -15.57 9.16 -3.92
N PHE A 29 -16.00 8.58 -5.04
CA PHE A 29 -15.94 7.12 -5.25
C PHE A 29 -14.50 6.61 -5.27
N TRP A 30 -13.58 7.30 -5.94
CA TRP A 30 -12.17 6.91 -5.96
C TRP A 30 -11.57 6.84 -4.54
N GLN A 31 -11.88 7.83 -3.70
CA GLN A 31 -11.48 7.82 -2.28
C GLN A 31 -12.13 6.67 -1.49
N LEU A 32 -13.41 6.38 -1.74
CA LEU A 32 -14.10 5.25 -1.12
C LEU A 32 -13.46 3.91 -1.49
N HIS A 33 -13.20 3.66 -2.78
CA HIS A 33 -12.53 2.44 -3.23
C HIS A 33 -11.14 2.31 -2.60
N ARG A 34 -10.39 3.42 -2.46
CA ARG A 34 -9.07 3.40 -1.79
C ARG A 34 -9.20 2.99 -0.33
N HIS A 35 -10.22 3.48 0.37
CA HIS A 35 -10.54 3.09 1.74
C HIS A 35 -10.93 1.61 1.83
N GLU A 36 -11.84 1.14 0.98
CA GLU A 36 -12.28 -0.27 0.96
C GLU A 36 -11.12 -1.22 0.70
N ASN A 37 -10.23 -0.89 -0.24
CA ASN A 37 -9.02 -1.67 -0.50
C ASN A 37 -8.11 -1.76 0.72
N ARG A 38 -7.94 -0.65 1.46
CA ARG A 38 -7.14 -0.64 2.70
C ARG A 38 -7.80 -1.50 3.78
N VAL A 39 -9.11 -1.38 3.98
CA VAL A 39 -9.86 -2.21 4.93
C VAL A 39 -9.79 -3.69 4.57
N ALA A 40 -9.95 -4.04 3.30
CA ALA A 40 -9.86 -5.42 2.83
C ALA A 40 -8.47 -6.02 3.07
N HIS A 41 -7.42 -5.24 2.84
CA HIS A 41 -6.02 -5.62 3.10
C HIS A 41 -5.74 -5.81 4.59
N ASN A 42 -6.16 -4.87 5.44
CA ASN A 42 -5.98 -4.98 6.88
C ASN A 42 -6.70 -6.21 7.45
N ARG A 43 -7.94 -6.45 7.02
CA ARG A 43 -8.69 -7.65 7.41
C ARG A 43 -8.04 -8.94 6.90
N LEU A 44 -7.33 -8.91 5.76
CA LEU A 44 -6.59 -10.07 5.29
C LEU A 44 -5.43 -10.38 6.23
N ILE A 45 -4.64 -9.37 6.59
CA ILE A 45 -3.54 -9.49 7.54
C ILE A 45 -4.06 -10.02 8.88
N GLU A 46 -5.06 -9.36 9.47
CA GLU A 46 -5.66 -9.73 10.76
C GLU A 46 -6.12 -11.20 10.76
N ARG A 47 -6.93 -11.60 9.78
CA ARG A 47 -7.42 -12.99 9.67
C ARG A 47 -6.29 -14.02 9.57
N ASN A 48 -5.21 -13.69 8.86
CA ASN A 48 -4.11 -14.63 8.61
C ASN A 48 -3.13 -14.71 9.79
N LEU A 49 -2.96 -13.62 10.54
CA LEU A 49 -2.21 -13.59 11.80
C LEU A 49 -2.94 -14.38 12.90
N GLU A 50 -4.27 -14.22 13.00
CA GLU A 50 -5.10 -14.95 13.98
C GLU A 50 -5.33 -16.42 13.64
N ALA A 51 -5.05 -16.83 12.40
CA ALA A 51 -5.22 -18.22 11.96
C ALA A 51 -4.28 -19.15 12.74
N ARG A 52 -4.78 -20.34 13.10
CA ARG A 52 -3.95 -21.37 13.72
C ARG A 52 -2.78 -21.75 12.80
N PRO A 53 -1.54 -21.82 13.32
CA PRO A 53 -0.39 -22.19 12.51
C PRO A 53 -0.57 -23.55 11.84
N ALA A 54 -0.30 -23.61 10.54
CA ALA A 54 -0.33 -24.84 9.75
C ALA A 54 1.08 -25.22 9.27
N PRO A 55 1.39 -26.51 9.05
CA PRO A 55 2.65 -26.90 8.41
C PRO A 55 2.81 -26.21 7.05
N VAL A 56 3.99 -25.64 6.77
CA VAL A 56 4.24 -24.91 5.51
C VAL A 56 4.01 -25.77 4.26
N THR A 57 4.22 -27.09 4.38
CA THR A 57 4.01 -28.08 3.32
C THR A 57 2.55 -28.29 2.95
N GLU A 58 1.60 -27.83 3.77
CA GLU A 58 0.16 -27.84 3.44
C GLU A 58 -0.25 -26.64 2.58
N LEU A 59 0.49 -25.53 2.65
CA LEU A 59 0.15 -24.27 1.97
C LEU A 59 0.99 -24.03 0.70
N THR A 60 2.15 -24.67 0.58
CA THR A 60 3.03 -24.49 -0.57
C THR A 60 3.81 -25.75 -0.90
N SER A 61 4.34 -25.81 -2.12
CA SER A 61 5.12 -26.92 -2.67
C SER A 61 6.18 -26.38 -3.63
N PRO A 62 7.16 -27.20 -4.05
CA PRO A 62 8.17 -26.75 -5.01
C PRO A 62 7.53 -26.22 -6.31
N GLY A 63 7.96 -25.04 -6.74
CA GLY A 63 7.41 -24.36 -7.93
C GLY A 63 6.01 -23.75 -7.76
N HIS A 64 5.40 -23.84 -6.57
CA HIS A 64 4.11 -23.22 -6.28
C HIS A 64 4.24 -21.70 -6.13
N VAL A 65 3.27 -20.96 -6.65
CA VAL A 65 3.17 -19.51 -6.42
C VAL A 65 2.19 -19.28 -5.29
N VAL A 66 2.68 -18.85 -4.13
CA VAL A 66 1.85 -18.55 -2.95
C VAL A 66 0.81 -17.49 -3.32
N PRO A 67 -0.50 -17.77 -3.18
CA PRO A 67 -1.54 -16.78 -3.41
C PRO A 67 -1.45 -15.62 -2.43
N LYS A 68 -1.81 -14.41 -2.86
CA LYS A 68 -1.84 -13.23 -1.96
C LYS A 68 -2.75 -13.41 -0.76
N ASP A 69 -3.80 -14.21 -0.89
CA ASP A 69 -4.75 -14.50 0.19
C ASP A 69 -4.13 -15.35 1.32
N ASP A 70 -2.98 -16.01 1.08
CA ASP A 70 -2.24 -16.76 2.09
C ASP A 70 -1.01 -16.01 2.62
N TYR A 71 -0.80 -14.76 2.21
CA TYR A 71 0.28 -13.93 2.77
C TYR A 71 0.03 -13.67 4.24
N TRP A 72 1.11 -13.59 5.02
CA TRP A 72 1.08 -13.43 6.49
C TRP A 72 0.47 -14.59 7.26
N ARG A 73 0.08 -15.68 6.58
CA ARG A 73 -0.49 -16.83 7.26
C ARG A 73 0.54 -17.47 8.18
N SER A 74 0.15 -17.68 9.43
CA SER A 74 1.00 -18.35 10.41
C SER A 74 1.30 -19.79 9.96
N VAL A 75 2.59 -20.11 9.84
CA VAL A 75 3.07 -21.44 9.43
C VAL A 75 4.17 -21.96 10.33
N THR A 76 4.27 -23.28 10.41
CA THR A 76 5.37 -23.99 11.06
C THR A 76 6.18 -24.80 10.06
N ALA A 77 7.49 -24.91 10.29
CA ALA A 77 8.37 -25.78 9.51
C ALA A 77 9.39 -26.43 10.43
N THR A 78 9.65 -27.71 10.23
CA THR A 78 10.63 -28.47 11.03
C THR A 78 11.77 -28.94 10.14
N GLY A 79 13.00 -28.67 10.55
CA GLY A 79 14.17 -29.00 9.77
C GLY A 79 15.47 -28.49 10.39
N SER A 80 16.56 -28.56 9.63
CA SER A 80 17.88 -28.06 10.03
C SER A 80 18.34 -26.91 9.14
N PHE A 81 18.84 -25.83 9.71
CA PHE A 81 19.32 -24.69 8.94
C PHE A 81 20.59 -25.03 8.15
N ASP A 82 20.61 -24.72 6.86
CA ASP A 82 21.78 -24.84 6.00
C ASP A 82 22.55 -23.51 5.91
N THR A 83 23.37 -23.26 6.93
CA THR A 83 24.18 -22.03 7.03
C THR A 83 25.24 -21.90 5.94
N ARG A 84 25.64 -23.01 5.30
CA ARG A 84 26.59 -22.97 4.18
C ARG A 84 25.99 -22.28 2.96
N ASN A 85 24.68 -22.40 2.80
CA ASN A 85 23.92 -21.81 1.71
C ASN A 85 23.08 -20.59 2.14
N GLU A 86 23.35 -20.00 3.30
CA GLU A 86 22.74 -18.75 3.74
C GLU A 86 23.05 -17.62 2.77
N VAL A 87 22.10 -16.74 2.48
CA VAL A 87 22.28 -15.59 1.58
C VAL A 87 21.75 -14.34 2.22
N VAL A 88 22.16 -13.19 1.69
CA VAL A 88 21.65 -11.89 2.13
C VAL A 88 20.92 -11.16 1.02
N ILE A 89 19.81 -10.53 1.37
CA ILE A 89 18.99 -9.78 0.44
C ILE A 89 19.21 -8.29 0.68
N ARG A 90 19.69 -7.58 -0.34
CA ARG A 90 20.14 -6.17 -0.23
C ARG A 90 18.97 -5.19 -0.23
N GLN A 91 19.31 -3.94 0.12
CA GLN A 91 18.43 -2.78 0.07
C GLN A 91 17.18 -2.95 0.93
N ARG A 92 17.35 -3.49 2.14
CA ARG A 92 16.27 -3.70 3.08
C ARG A 92 16.27 -2.61 4.12
N THR A 93 15.18 -1.87 4.19
CA THR A 93 14.98 -0.88 5.24
C THR A 93 14.82 -1.60 6.56
N ALA A 94 15.50 -1.10 7.58
CA ALA A 94 15.35 -1.56 8.94
C ALA A 94 13.90 -1.38 9.40
N PRO A 95 13.42 -2.16 10.39
CA PRO A 95 12.08 -1.98 10.93
C PRO A 95 11.84 -0.58 11.52
N ASP A 96 12.89 0.09 12.02
CA ASP A 96 12.83 1.49 12.49
C ASP A 96 12.82 2.54 11.37
N GLY A 97 12.97 2.16 10.11
CA GLY A 97 12.84 3.04 8.94
C GLY A 97 14.10 3.82 8.55
N ASP A 98 15.10 3.91 9.43
CA ASP A 98 16.19 4.90 9.28
C ASP A 98 17.46 4.34 8.62
N ARG A 99 17.60 3.01 8.54
CA ARG A 99 18.81 2.35 8.07
C ARG A 99 18.54 1.37 6.94
N ILE A 100 19.49 1.27 6.02
CA ILE A 100 19.50 0.25 4.99
C ILE A 100 20.41 -0.89 5.44
N GLY A 101 19.96 -2.11 5.21
CA GLY A 101 20.64 -3.32 5.62
C GLY A 101 20.30 -4.48 4.71
N TYR A 102 20.42 -5.66 5.30
CA TYR A 102 20.19 -6.94 4.66
C TYR A 102 19.10 -7.72 5.37
N PHE A 103 18.28 -8.45 4.62
CA PHE A 103 17.57 -9.59 5.19
C PHE A 103 18.46 -10.82 5.13
N VAL A 104 18.47 -11.60 6.20
CA VAL A 104 19.20 -12.86 6.29
C VAL A 104 18.26 -13.99 5.88
N LEU A 105 18.57 -14.63 4.76
CA LEU A 105 17.77 -15.71 4.20
C LEU A 105 18.54 -17.03 4.30
N THR A 106 18.05 -17.94 5.14
CA THR A 106 18.70 -19.22 5.40
C THR A 106 17.77 -20.35 4.96
N PRO A 107 18.20 -21.26 4.08
CA PRO A 107 17.42 -22.45 3.77
C PRO A 107 17.26 -23.34 5.01
N LEU A 108 16.03 -23.77 5.29
CA LEU A 108 15.73 -24.80 6.28
C LEU A 108 15.49 -26.12 5.55
N LEU A 109 16.38 -27.10 5.77
CA LEU A 109 16.27 -28.42 5.15
C LEU A 109 15.26 -29.26 5.92
N LEU A 110 14.19 -29.65 5.25
CA LEU A 110 13.11 -30.47 5.79
C LEU A 110 13.52 -31.94 5.83
N GLY A 111 12.84 -32.74 6.66
CA GLY A 111 13.13 -34.17 6.83
C GLY A 111 12.94 -35.03 5.56
N ASP A 112 12.24 -34.51 4.54
CA ASP A 112 12.03 -35.17 3.25
C ASP A 112 13.04 -34.78 2.17
N GLY A 113 14.06 -33.98 2.53
CA GLY A 113 15.11 -33.53 1.62
C GLY A 113 14.80 -32.23 0.88
N ARG A 114 13.56 -31.73 0.90
CA ARG A 114 13.21 -30.41 0.36
C ARG A 114 13.73 -29.29 1.26
N ALA A 115 13.71 -28.06 0.77
CA ALA A 115 14.07 -26.88 1.57
C ALA A 115 12.95 -25.84 1.55
N VAL A 116 12.80 -25.08 2.63
CA VAL A 116 12.01 -23.85 2.65
C VAL A 116 12.91 -22.68 2.99
N LEU A 117 12.72 -21.54 2.34
CA LEU A 117 13.48 -20.33 2.64
C LEU A 117 12.95 -19.70 3.92
N VAL A 118 13.85 -19.35 4.84
CA VAL A 118 13.48 -18.66 6.09
C VAL A 118 14.21 -17.33 6.15
N ASN A 119 13.44 -16.24 6.13
CA ASN A 119 13.93 -14.91 6.45
C ASN A 119 14.03 -14.80 7.98
N ARG A 120 15.27 -14.84 8.48
CA ARG A 120 15.60 -14.82 9.91
C ARG A 120 15.60 -13.40 10.50
N GLY A 121 15.38 -12.38 9.68
CA GLY A 121 15.31 -10.99 10.09
C GLY A 121 16.36 -10.11 9.41
N TRP A 122 16.55 -8.93 9.98
CA TRP A 122 17.34 -7.84 9.42
C TRP A 122 18.67 -7.66 10.15
N ILE A 123 19.72 -7.34 9.39
CA ILE A 123 21.02 -6.89 9.89
C ILE A 123 21.46 -5.62 9.18
N GLU A 124 22.26 -4.80 9.85
CA GLU A 124 22.80 -3.57 9.28
C GLU A 124 23.86 -3.88 8.22
N THR A 125 24.00 -3.02 7.20
CA THR A 125 25.09 -3.17 6.24
C THR A 125 26.43 -2.89 6.91
N GLY A 126 27.40 -3.79 6.74
CA GLY A 126 28.78 -3.54 7.15
C GLY A 126 29.45 -2.43 6.32
N THR A 127 30.66 -2.05 6.73
CA THR A 127 31.50 -1.03 6.06
C THR A 127 31.95 -1.44 4.66
N ASP A 128 32.15 -2.74 4.43
CA ASP A 128 32.45 -3.29 3.12
C ASP A 128 31.20 -3.98 2.54
N LEU A 129 30.66 -3.43 1.46
CA LEU A 129 29.47 -3.96 0.79
C LEU A 129 29.78 -5.14 -0.14
N THR A 130 31.06 -5.42 -0.40
CA THR A 130 31.51 -6.54 -1.24
C THR A 130 31.77 -7.81 -0.44
N ALA A 131 32.10 -7.67 0.84
CA ALA A 131 32.22 -8.78 1.78
C ALA A 131 30.84 -9.34 2.17
N PHE A 132 30.79 -10.64 2.43
CA PHE A 132 29.62 -11.25 3.07
C PHE A 132 29.56 -10.82 4.54
N PRO A 133 28.42 -10.32 5.04
CA PRO A 133 28.34 -9.79 6.40
C PRO A 133 28.46 -10.90 7.45
N GLU A 134 28.86 -10.51 8.66
CA GLU A 134 28.83 -11.41 9.81
C GLU A 134 27.39 -11.59 10.29
N ILE A 135 26.92 -12.84 10.34
CA ILE A 135 25.53 -13.20 10.67
C ILE A 135 25.53 -14.07 11.93
N PRO A 136 24.68 -13.78 12.92
CA PRO A 136 24.50 -14.66 14.08
C PRO A 136 24.05 -16.07 13.67
N ALA A 137 24.78 -17.08 14.12
CA ALA A 137 24.48 -18.47 13.82
C ALA A 137 23.08 -18.87 14.33
N PRO A 138 22.28 -19.61 13.55
CA PRO A 138 21.03 -20.17 14.03
C PRO A 138 21.28 -21.29 15.06
N PRO A 139 20.26 -21.72 15.80
CA PRO A 139 20.35 -22.92 16.63
C PRO A 139 20.81 -24.12 15.81
N ALA A 140 21.68 -24.95 16.40
CA ALA A 140 22.19 -26.15 15.76
C ALA A 140 21.19 -27.31 15.87
N GLY A 141 21.20 -28.20 14.88
CA GLY A 141 20.35 -29.39 14.84
C GLY A 141 18.96 -29.11 14.25
N GLU A 142 18.05 -30.04 14.52
CA GLU A 142 16.66 -29.94 14.07
C GLU A 142 15.88 -28.96 14.97
N VAL A 143 15.15 -28.05 14.33
CA VAL A 143 14.32 -27.04 14.97
C VAL A 143 12.97 -26.97 14.30
N THR A 144 11.96 -26.56 15.07
CA THR A 144 10.68 -26.12 14.53
C THR A 144 10.63 -24.61 14.59
N VAL A 145 10.48 -23.97 13.43
CA VAL A 145 10.31 -22.53 13.31
C VAL A 145 8.85 -22.20 13.10
N THR A 146 8.42 -21.07 13.67
CA THR A 146 7.10 -20.49 13.44
C THR A 146 7.28 -19.12 12.81
N GLY A 147 6.52 -18.84 11.76
CA GLY A 147 6.62 -17.56 11.07
C GLY A 147 5.43 -17.29 10.15
N ARG A 148 5.54 -16.22 9.37
CA ARG A 148 4.53 -15.76 8.42
C ARG A 148 4.90 -16.22 7.01
N LEU A 149 3.99 -16.89 6.32
CA LEU A 149 4.19 -17.27 4.93
C LEU A 149 4.13 -16.03 4.03
N MET A 150 5.12 -15.89 3.16
CA MET A 150 5.20 -14.84 2.15
C MET A 150 5.50 -15.47 0.79
N GLY A 151 4.97 -14.88 -0.29
CA GLY A 151 5.30 -15.30 -1.65
C GLY A 151 6.62 -14.74 -2.15
N ASP A 152 7.10 -15.26 -3.27
CA ASP A 152 8.30 -14.75 -3.93
C ASP A 152 8.17 -13.27 -4.32
N GLU A 153 9.28 -12.56 -4.24
CA GLU A 153 9.34 -11.16 -4.62
C GLU A 153 9.59 -11.00 -6.12
N THR A 154 8.93 -9.99 -6.69
CA THR A 154 9.12 -9.57 -8.08
C THR A 154 9.42 -8.08 -8.13
N THR A 155 10.16 -7.63 -9.15
CA THR A 155 10.41 -6.19 -9.35
C THR A 155 9.13 -5.38 -9.51
N GLU A 156 8.08 -5.96 -10.10
CA GLU A 156 6.78 -5.29 -10.23
C GLU A 156 6.11 -5.08 -8.87
N ALA A 157 6.12 -6.09 -8.00
CA ALA A 157 5.47 -6.00 -6.70
C ALA A 157 6.28 -5.21 -5.65
N SER A 158 7.61 -5.33 -5.66
CA SER A 158 8.49 -4.68 -4.66
C SER A 158 9.00 -3.30 -5.09
N GLY A 159 8.99 -3.00 -6.39
CA GLY A 159 9.67 -1.82 -6.95
C GLY A 159 11.20 -1.91 -6.92
N ILE A 160 11.77 -2.98 -6.36
CA ILE A 160 13.21 -3.21 -6.28
C ILE A 160 13.69 -3.80 -7.60
N LYS A 161 14.64 -3.11 -8.24
CA LYS A 161 15.25 -3.60 -9.48
C LYS A 161 16.13 -4.80 -9.17
N ASP A 162 15.86 -5.91 -9.86
CA ASP A 162 16.76 -7.05 -9.82
C ASP A 162 18.08 -6.73 -10.53
N LYS A 163 19.20 -6.81 -9.81
CA LYS A 163 20.52 -6.43 -10.27
C LYS A 163 21.38 -7.68 -10.39
N ARG A 164 22.06 -7.83 -11.52
CA ARG A 164 23.03 -8.90 -11.78
C ARG A 164 24.45 -8.47 -11.38
N GLY A 165 25.34 -9.45 -11.22
CA GLY A 165 26.75 -9.21 -10.90
C GLY A 165 26.97 -8.74 -9.47
N LEU A 166 26.07 -9.10 -8.55
CA LEU A 166 26.27 -8.87 -7.13
C LEU A 166 27.40 -9.76 -6.59
N PRO A 167 28.02 -9.38 -5.45
CA PRO A 167 28.93 -10.26 -4.75
C PRO A 167 28.28 -11.61 -4.41
N ASP A 168 29.13 -12.61 -4.19
CA ASP A 168 28.66 -13.97 -3.90
C ASP A 168 27.68 -14.00 -2.72
N ARG A 169 26.64 -14.83 -2.84
CA ARG A 169 25.56 -15.00 -1.85
C ARG A 169 24.79 -13.71 -1.49
N GLN A 170 24.81 -12.70 -2.37
CA GLN A 170 23.99 -11.49 -2.22
C GLN A 170 22.98 -11.35 -3.36
N PHE A 171 21.72 -11.07 -3.03
CA PHE A 171 20.61 -10.98 -4.00
C PHE A 171 19.78 -9.72 -3.77
N MET A 172 19.03 -9.28 -4.79
CA MET A 172 18.10 -8.15 -4.65
C MET A 172 16.72 -8.58 -4.19
N LEU A 173 16.25 -9.75 -4.61
CA LEU A 173 14.89 -10.25 -4.38
C LEU A 173 14.94 -11.62 -3.71
N ILE A 174 13.94 -11.92 -2.88
CA ILE A 174 13.70 -13.28 -2.39
C ILE A 174 12.95 -14.05 -3.47
N ASN A 175 13.54 -15.12 -4.00
CA ASN A 175 12.94 -15.92 -5.06
C ASN A 175 13.27 -17.40 -4.89
N SER A 176 12.25 -18.20 -4.57
CA SER A 176 12.38 -19.64 -4.31
C SER A 176 12.90 -20.43 -5.50
N VAL A 177 12.51 -20.07 -6.73
CA VAL A 177 12.96 -20.74 -7.97
C VAL A 177 14.46 -20.49 -8.20
N GLN A 178 14.92 -19.25 -8.05
CA GLN A 178 16.34 -18.92 -8.15
C GLN A 178 17.17 -19.64 -7.08
N GLN A 179 16.64 -19.74 -5.85
CA GLN A 179 17.34 -20.47 -4.79
C GLN A 179 17.32 -21.98 -5.03
N ALA A 180 16.27 -22.56 -5.62
CA ALA A 180 16.21 -23.96 -6.00
C ALA A 180 17.33 -24.33 -6.99
N GLU A 181 17.52 -23.52 -8.03
CA GLU A 181 18.60 -23.68 -9.01
C GLU A 181 19.99 -23.59 -8.36
N ARG A 182 20.19 -22.61 -7.46
CA ARG A 182 21.48 -22.43 -6.77
C ARG A 182 21.80 -23.57 -5.80
N LEU A 183 20.78 -24.12 -5.15
CA LEU A 183 20.90 -25.18 -4.16
C LEU A 183 20.97 -26.58 -4.78
N ASP A 184 20.66 -26.72 -6.08
CA ASP A 184 20.44 -28.00 -6.74
C ASP A 184 19.45 -28.89 -5.95
N ARG A 185 18.33 -28.27 -5.53
CA ARG A 185 17.34 -28.90 -4.62
C ARG A 185 15.96 -28.31 -4.82
N GLU A 186 14.93 -29.13 -4.58
CA GLU A 186 13.56 -28.66 -4.48
C GLU A 186 13.36 -27.70 -3.30
N VAL A 187 12.97 -26.46 -3.62
CA VAL A 187 12.64 -25.42 -2.64
C VAL A 187 11.15 -25.14 -2.72
N LEU A 188 10.45 -25.16 -1.58
CA LEU A 188 9.04 -24.78 -1.51
C LEU A 188 8.85 -23.33 -1.97
N GLY A 189 7.75 -23.06 -2.66
CA GLY A 189 7.43 -21.73 -3.15
C GLY A 189 7.27 -20.69 -2.04
N GLY A 190 7.87 -19.52 -2.22
CA GLY A 190 7.85 -18.44 -1.23
C GLY A 190 8.89 -18.59 -0.13
N TYR A 191 8.64 -17.93 1.01
CA TYR A 191 9.51 -17.95 2.18
C TYR A 191 8.73 -17.76 3.49
N ILE A 192 9.34 -18.17 4.59
CA ILE A 192 8.83 -17.95 5.95
C ILE A 192 9.55 -16.73 6.53
N GLU A 193 8.78 -15.75 6.98
CA GLU A 193 9.29 -14.63 7.77
C GLU A 193 9.22 -14.98 9.26
N LEU A 194 10.37 -15.09 9.92
CA LEU A 194 10.45 -15.56 11.30
C LEU A 194 9.85 -14.52 12.27
N VAL A 195 8.91 -14.96 13.10
CA VAL A 195 8.25 -14.11 14.11
C VAL A 195 8.98 -14.17 15.45
N GLU A 196 9.43 -15.36 15.85
CA GLU A 196 10.13 -15.59 17.11
C GLU A 196 11.61 -15.92 16.87
N PRO A 197 12.52 -14.93 17.01
CA PRO A 197 13.95 -15.20 16.91
C PRO A 197 14.45 -16.04 18.09
N ALA A 198 15.48 -16.87 17.86
CA ALA A 198 16.31 -17.37 18.94
C ALA A 198 17.13 -16.22 19.57
N ALA A 199 17.62 -16.39 20.81
CA ALA A 199 18.30 -15.34 21.59
C ALA A 199 19.50 -14.65 20.90
N ALA A 200 20.13 -15.29 19.90
CA ALA A 200 21.17 -14.71 19.06
C ALA A 200 20.75 -14.74 17.57
N SER A 201 19.78 -13.91 17.19
CA SER A 201 19.28 -13.84 15.82
C SER A 201 19.35 -12.41 15.26
N PRO A 202 19.29 -12.25 13.93
CA PRO A 202 19.00 -10.98 13.28
C PRO A 202 17.76 -10.30 13.88
N ARG A 203 17.66 -8.97 13.71
CA ARG A 203 16.53 -8.20 14.23
C ARG A 203 15.23 -8.69 13.58
N PRO A 204 14.19 -9.05 14.37
CA PRO A 204 12.89 -9.45 13.82
C PRO A 204 12.28 -8.36 12.95
N LEU A 205 11.43 -8.79 12.02
CA LEU A 205 10.61 -7.89 11.23
C LEU A 205 9.33 -7.55 11.98
N ASP A 206 8.92 -6.29 11.90
CA ASP A 206 7.71 -5.83 12.57
C ASP A 206 6.48 -6.52 11.96
N GLU A 207 5.41 -6.57 12.74
CA GLU A 207 4.12 -7.01 12.21
C GLU A 207 3.63 -6.09 11.10
N PRO A 208 3.09 -6.62 10.00
CA PRO A 208 2.45 -5.78 8.99
C PRO A 208 1.40 -4.86 9.62
N ASP A 209 1.51 -3.56 9.34
CA ASP A 209 0.53 -2.56 9.78
C ASP A 209 -0.85 -2.87 9.20
N HIS A 210 -1.80 -3.14 10.09
CA HIS A 210 -3.19 -3.41 9.78
C HIS A 210 -4.17 -2.60 10.64
N ASP A 211 -3.68 -1.65 11.44
CA ASP A 211 -4.53 -0.83 12.33
C ASP A 211 -5.00 0.45 11.63
N GLY A 212 -4.17 1.00 10.75
CA GLY A 212 -4.45 2.28 10.09
C GLY A 212 -5.43 2.14 8.92
N ILE A 213 -6.64 2.70 9.06
CA ILE A 213 -7.67 2.77 8.00
C ILE A 213 -7.55 4.05 7.14
N GLY A 214 -6.82 5.06 7.63
CA GLY A 214 -6.53 6.30 6.90
C GLY A 214 -7.72 7.28 6.81
N VAL A 215 -7.48 8.41 6.13
CA VAL A 215 -8.42 9.55 6.02
C VAL A 215 -9.32 9.49 4.78
N ASN A 216 -9.16 8.47 3.94
CA ASN A 216 -9.81 8.36 2.63
C ASN A 216 -11.34 8.40 2.73
N MET A 217 -11.94 7.77 3.74
CA MET A 217 -13.40 7.85 3.97
C MET A 217 -13.86 9.29 4.24
N ALA A 218 -13.14 10.03 5.09
CA ALA A 218 -13.48 11.43 5.37
C ALA A 218 -13.38 12.29 4.10
N TYR A 219 -12.37 12.05 3.26
CA TYR A 219 -12.25 12.72 1.96
C TYR A 219 -13.35 12.35 0.97
N ALA A 220 -13.81 11.09 0.95
CA ALA A 220 -14.93 10.68 0.11
C ALA A 220 -16.19 11.50 0.46
N VAL A 221 -16.51 11.60 1.75
CA VAL A 221 -17.62 12.42 2.25
C VAL A 221 -17.42 13.90 1.92
N GLN A 222 -16.20 14.42 2.09
CA GLN A 222 -15.87 15.81 1.75
C GLN A 222 -16.15 16.12 0.27
N TRP A 223 -15.76 15.23 -0.65
CA TRP A 223 -16.01 15.39 -2.08
C TRP A 223 -17.51 15.42 -2.42
N TRP A 224 -18.31 14.58 -1.78
CA TRP A 224 -19.76 14.59 -1.95
C TRP A 224 -20.42 15.84 -1.35
N ILE A 225 -19.90 16.36 -0.23
CA ILE A 225 -20.34 17.66 0.31
C ILE A 225 -20.03 18.78 -0.67
N PHE A 226 -18.84 18.81 -1.29
CA PHE A 226 -18.51 19.80 -2.31
C PHE A 226 -19.40 19.68 -3.54
N ALA A 227 -19.66 18.46 -4.01
CA ALA A 227 -20.59 18.20 -5.10
C ALA A 227 -22.00 18.74 -4.80
N ALA A 228 -22.49 18.55 -3.57
CA ALA A 228 -23.76 19.11 -3.10
C ALA A 228 -23.73 20.63 -2.90
N GLY A 229 -22.57 21.21 -2.59
CA GLY A 229 -22.37 22.65 -2.43
C GLY A 229 -22.45 23.42 -3.75
N VAL A 230 -22.09 22.81 -4.88
CA VAL A 230 -22.16 23.43 -6.22
C VAL A 230 -23.57 23.92 -6.58
N PRO A 231 -24.64 23.10 -6.53
CA PRO A 231 -25.99 23.57 -6.83
C PRO A 231 -26.48 24.60 -5.82
N VAL A 232 -26.10 24.49 -4.53
CA VAL A 232 -26.44 25.49 -3.50
C VAL A 232 -25.82 26.85 -3.85
N GLY A 233 -24.53 26.88 -4.19
CA GLY A 233 -23.83 28.08 -4.62
C GLY A 233 -24.43 28.67 -5.89
N TRP A 234 -24.77 27.82 -6.86
CA TRP A 234 -25.43 28.24 -8.10
C TRP A 234 -26.78 28.91 -7.83
N VAL A 235 -27.62 28.34 -6.94
CA VAL A 235 -28.91 28.94 -6.54
C VAL A 235 -28.73 30.25 -5.78
N ILE A 236 -27.72 30.36 -4.90
CA ILE A 236 -27.43 31.60 -4.18
C ILE A 236 -27.02 32.71 -5.16
N LEU A 237 -26.13 32.41 -6.10
CA LEU A 237 -25.71 33.34 -7.15
C LEU A 237 -26.92 33.77 -8.00
N LEU A 238 -27.80 32.83 -8.35
CA LEU A 238 -29.00 33.11 -9.11
C LEU A 238 -29.93 34.07 -8.35
N ARG A 239 -30.17 33.82 -7.06
CA ARG A 239 -31.01 34.67 -6.21
C ARG A 239 -30.42 36.07 -6.06
N ARG A 240 -29.10 36.18 -5.91
CA ARG A 240 -28.40 37.46 -5.79
C ARG A 240 -28.52 38.29 -7.07
N GLU A 241 -28.27 37.68 -8.22
CA GLU A 241 -28.40 38.35 -9.53
C GLU A 241 -29.83 38.83 -9.78
N LEU A 242 -30.84 38.03 -9.40
CA LEU A 242 -32.24 38.43 -9.50
C LEU A 242 -32.59 39.61 -8.59
N ALA A 243 -32.04 39.65 -7.37
CA ALA A 243 -32.24 40.74 -6.44
C ALA A 243 -31.57 42.03 -6.93
N ASP A 244 -30.33 41.95 -7.43
CA ASP A 244 -29.59 43.09 -7.94
C ASP A 244 -30.25 43.70 -9.18
N ARG A 245 -30.80 42.87 -10.08
CA ARG A 245 -31.57 43.34 -11.25
C ARG A 245 -32.87 44.03 -10.86
N ARG A 246 -33.64 43.48 -9.91
CA ARG A 246 -34.88 44.11 -9.42
C ARG A 246 -34.62 45.48 -8.79
N ARG A 247 -33.51 45.62 -8.05
CA ARG A 247 -33.09 46.90 -7.46
C ARG A 247 -32.72 47.94 -8.53
N ALA A 248 -32.04 47.51 -9.59
CA ALA A 248 -31.70 48.38 -10.70
C ALA A 248 -32.94 48.83 -11.49
N GLU A 249 -33.93 47.95 -11.67
CA GLU A 249 -35.22 48.29 -12.27
C GLU A 249 -35.95 49.35 -11.44
N THR A 250 -36.08 49.16 -10.11
CA THR A 250 -36.74 50.14 -9.23
C THR A 250 -36.02 51.48 -9.15
N ALA A 251 -34.68 51.50 -9.15
CA ALA A 251 -33.90 52.74 -9.09
C ALA A 251 -34.00 53.54 -10.41
N GLY A 252 -34.05 52.85 -11.55
CA GLY A 252 -34.26 53.49 -12.85
C GLY A 252 -35.66 54.08 -13.02
N ASP A 253 -36.68 53.42 -12.47
CA ASP A 253 -38.06 53.94 -12.46
C ASP A 253 -38.18 55.21 -11.58
N GLU A 254 -37.54 55.24 -10.40
CA GLU A 254 -37.51 56.42 -9.51
C GLU A 254 -36.77 57.62 -10.12
N GLU A 255 -35.71 57.38 -10.91
CA GLU A 255 -34.95 58.44 -11.59
C GLU A 255 -35.71 58.99 -12.82
N HIS A 256 -36.56 58.18 -13.44
CA HIS A 256 -37.41 58.58 -14.58
C HIS A 256 -38.64 59.41 -14.15
N ASP A 257 -39.19 59.13 -12.97
CA ASP A 257 -40.34 59.86 -12.39
C ASP A 257 -39.94 61.11 -11.58
N ALA A 258 -38.64 61.42 -11.50
CA ALA A 258 -38.16 62.62 -10.83
C ALA A 258 -38.62 63.89 -11.58
N PRO A 259 -39.37 64.82 -10.94
CA PRO A 259 -39.90 65.99 -11.62
C PRO A 259 -38.75 66.89 -12.12
N VAL A 260 -38.81 67.23 -13.41
CA VAL A 260 -37.86 68.16 -14.05
C VAL A 260 -37.91 69.52 -13.33
N PRO A 261 -36.79 70.03 -12.78
CA PRO A 261 -36.80 71.33 -12.13
C PRO A 261 -37.10 72.42 -13.16
N VAL A 262 -38.21 73.12 -12.96
CA VAL A 262 -38.62 74.24 -13.82
C VAL A 262 -37.66 75.40 -13.59
N PRO A 263 -36.94 75.90 -14.62
CA PRO A 263 -36.03 77.02 -14.46
C PRO A 263 -36.83 78.31 -14.19
N SER A 264 -36.42 79.04 -13.14
CA SER A 264 -36.96 80.34 -12.75
C SER A 264 -36.56 81.48 -13.67
#